data_AF-A0A8S9ZTP0-F1
#
_entry.id   AF-A0A8S9ZTP0-F1
#
_cell.length_a   1.000
_cell.length_b   1.000
_cell.length_c   1.000
_cell.angle_alpha   90.00
_cell.angle_beta   90.00
_cell.angle_gamma   90.00
#
_symmetry.space_group_name_H-M   'P 1'
#
loop_
_entity.id
_entity.type
_entity.pdbx_description
1 polymer ?
#
loop_
_entity_poly.entity_id
_entity_poly.type
_entity_poly.pdbx_seq_one_letter_code
_entity_poly.pdbx_strand_id
1 'polypeptide(L)' 'MMMNQAGMLAGCVPAPNLMDLDTLKSQMRKAKAEGRTVSVLNGCVYIDYQLKAQIPPGFNYDI' A
#
# COMPACT_ATOMS: atom_id res chain seq x y z
N MET A 1 17.97 -1.85 10.61
CA MET A 1 16.90 -0.99 11.18
C MET A 1 17.06 0.46 10.71
N MET A 2 16.87 0.73 9.41
CA MET A 2 16.91 2.10 8.85
C MET A 2 15.75 2.33 7.87
N MET A 3 15.35 1.28 7.13
CA MET A 3 14.19 1.31 6.24
C MET A 3 12.87 1.68 6.93
N ASN A 4 12.66 1.24 8.17
CA ASN A 4 11.42 1.52 8.91
C ASN A 4 11.25 3.02 9.22
N GLN A 5 12.36 3.73 9.42
CA GLN A 5 12.37 5.16 9.73
C GLN A 5 12.09 6.01 8.49
N ALA A 6 12.62 5.60 7.33
CA ALA A 6 12.35 6.26 6.04
C ALA A 6 10.89 6.11 5.60
N GLY A 7 10.27 4.94 5.86
CA GLY A 7 8.84 4.73 5.62
C GLY A 7 7.98 5.69 6.44
N MET A 8 8.25 5.80 7.75
CA MET A 8 7.51 6.72 8.62
C MET A 8 7.59 8.19 8.19
N LEU A 9 8.74 8.66 7.70
CA LEU A 9 8.92 10.03 7.20
C LEU A 9 8.18 10.31 5.89
N ALA A 10 7.91 9.28 5.08
CA ALA A 10 7.14 9.37 3.84
C ALA A 10 5.62 9.17 4.05
N GLY A 11 5.16 9.02 5.29
CA GLY A 11 3.77 8.66 5.60
C GLY A 11 3.42 7.20 5.31
N CYS A 12 4.42 6.34 5.06
CA CYS A 12 4.24 4.90 5.01
C CYS A 12 4.00 4.37 6.41
N VAL A 13 2.77 3.91 6.66
CA VAL A 13 2.53 2.96 7.75
C VAL A 13 2.93 1.58 7.20
N PRO A 14 3.99 0.93 7.72
CA PRO A 14 4.22 -0.47 7.40
C PRO A 14 2.97 -1.23 7.84
N ALA A 15 2.25 -1.88 6.92
CA ALA A 15 1.06 -2.66 7.26
C ALA A 15 1.49 -3.76 8.24
N PRO A 16 1.23 -3.64 9.55
CA PRO A 16 1.82 -4.54 10.53
C PRO A 16 1.12 -5.90 10.54
N ASN A 17 -0.10 -5.96 9.99
CA ASN A 17 -1.02 -7.07 10.17
C ASN A 17 -1.71 -7.45 8.85
N LEU A 18 -1.96 -8.76 8.67
CA LEU A 18 -2.75 -9.35 7.58
C LEU A 18 -4.13 -8.69 7.41
N MET A 19 -4.74 -8.20 8.50
CA MET A 19 -6.02 -7.50 8.48
C MET A 19 -5.98 -6.15 7.73
N ASP A 20 -4.81 -5.50 7.70
CA ASP A 20 -4.61 -4.26 6.93
C ASP A 20 -4.44 -4.53 5.42
N LEU A 21 -4.16 -5.77 5.01
CA LEU A 21 -4.05 -6.12 3.58
C LEU A 21 -5.42 -6.22 2.90
N ASP A 22 -6.43 -6.81 3.57
CA ASP A 22 -7.78 -6.94 3.01
C ASP A 22 -8.49 -5.59 2.89
N THR A 23 -8.32 -4.72 3.88
CA THR A 23 -8.83 -3.35 3.83
C THR A 23 -8.13 -2.56 2.73
N LEU A 24 -6.81 -2.70 2.57
CA LEU A 24 -6.08 -2.10 1.46
C LEU A 24 -6.55 -2.62 0.10
N LYS A 25 -6.81 -3.92 -0.04
CA LYS A 25 -7.34 -4.52 -1.28
C LYS A 25 -8.72 -3.97 -1.62
N SER A 26 -9.59 -3.80 -0.62
CA SER A 26 -10.89 -3.15 -0.77
C SER A 26 -10.74 -1.69 -1.23
N GLN A 27 -9.82 -0.93 -0.62
CA GLN A 27 -9.53 0.45 -1.02
C GLN A 27 -8.99 0.55 -2.46
N MET A 28 -8.07 -0.34 -2.86
CA MET A 28 -7.57 -0.39 -4.24
C MET A 28 -8.70 -0.71 -5.22
N ARG A 29 -9.57 -1.68 -4.92
CA ARG A 29 -10.72 -2.03 -5.78
C ARG A 29 -11.69 -0.87 -5.91
N LYS A 30 -12.01 -0.20 -4.81
CA LYS A 30 -12.86 0.99 -4.81
C LYS A 30 -12.22 2.12 -5.64
N ALA A 31 -10.94 2.39 -5.44
CA ALA A 31 -10.22 3.40 -6.21
C ALA A 31 -10.21 3.08 -7.72
N LYS A 32 -9.98 1.82 -8.11
CA LYS A 32 -10.10 1.39 -9.51
C LYS A 32 -11.52 1.59 -10.06
N ALA A 33 -12.55 1.25 -9.28
CA ALA A 33 -13.95 1.43 -9.68
C ALA A 33 -14.33 2.92 -9.84
N GLU A 34 -13.70 3.81 -9.07
CA GLU A 34 -13.84 5.26 -9.17
C GLU A 34 -12.99 5.87 -10.31
N GLY A 35 -12.24 5.07 -11.06
CA GLY A 35 -11.37 5.53 -12.15
C GLY A 35 -10.07 6.21 -11.66
N ARG A 36 -9.71 6.01 -10.40
CA ARG A 36 -8.49 6.57 -9.79
C ARG A 36 -7.26 5.75 -10.16
N THR A 37 -6.09 6.40 -10.18
CA THR A 37 -4.85 5.73 -10.55
C THR A 37 -4.32 4.94 -9.36
N VAL A 38 -4.18 3.62 -9.50
CA VAL A 38 -3.57 2.76 -8.47
C VAL A 38 -2.24 2.23 -9.00
N SER A 39 -1.13 2.59 -8.33
CA SER A 39 0.23 2.18 -8.70
C SER A 39 0.89 1.42 -7.56
N VAL A 40 1.57 0.32 -7.89
CA VAL A 40 2.36 -0.45 -6.92
C VAL A 40 3.82 -0.40 -7.35
N LEU A 41 4.68 0.19 -6.53
CA LEU A 41 6.09 0.43 -6.82
C LEU A 41 6.92 0.09 -5.59
N ASN A 42 7.89 -0.83 -5.73
CA ASN A 42 8.79 -1.26 -4.65
C ASN A 42 8.06 -1.72 -3.37
N GLY A 43 6.92 -2.38 -3.53
CA GLY A 43 6.07 -2.79 -2.41
C GLY A 43 5.25 -1.64 -1.79
N CYS A 44 5.30 -0.42 -2.32
CA CYS A 44 4.46 0.68 -1.88
C CYS A 44 3.25 0.84 -2.80
N VAL A 45 2.10 1.13 -2.21
CA VAL A 45 0.84 1.34 -2.92
C VAL A 45 0.51 2.82 -2.94
N TYR A 46 0.29 3.34 -4.14
CA TYR A 46 -0.07 4.71 -4.39
C TYR A 46 -1.47 4.78 -5.00
N ILE A 47 -2.29 5.70 -4.52
CA ILE A 47 -3.59 6.05 -5.12
C ILE A 47 -3.55 7.53 -5.47
N ASP A 48 -3.73 7.85 -6.75
CA ASP A 48 -3.51 9.20 -7.32
C ASP A 48 -2.19 9.82 -6.87
N TYR A 49 -1.11 9.04 -6.99
CA TYR A 49 0.25 9.44 -6.61
C TYR A 49 0.46 9.68 -5.10
N GLN A 50 -0.55 9.47 -4.26
CA GLN A 50 -0.42 9.52 -2.81
C GLN A 50 -0.12 8.14 -2.26
N LEU A 51 0.95 8.03 -1.46
CA LEU A 51 1.30 6.82 -0.75
C LEU A 51 0.21 6.44 0.27
N LYS A 52 -0.30 5.22 0.18
CA LYS A 52 -1.36 4.72 1.07
C LYS A 52 -0.91 3.58 1.97
N ALA A 53 -0.01 2.73 1.49
CA ALA A 53 0.47 1.60 2.29
C ALA A 53 1.79 1.05 1.76
N GLN A 54 2.48 0.30 2.63
CA GLN A 54 3.63 -0.52 2.28
C GLN A 54 3.28 -2.00 2.49
N ILE A 55 3.42 -2.78 1.42
CA ILE A 55 3.26 -4.22 1.35
C ILE A 55 4.49 -4.88 1.96
N PRO A 56 4.32 -5.75 2.97
CA PRO A 56 5.41 -6.55 3.50
C PRO A 56 6.00 -7.50 2.45
N PRO A 57 7.33 -7.75 2.46
CA PRO A 57 7.96 -8.68 1.54
C PRO A 57 7.40 -10.10 1.72
N GLY A 58 7.14 -10.81 0.61
CA GLY A 58 6.59 -12.17 0.61
C GLY A 58 5.07 -12.27 0.41
N PHE A 59 4.36 -11.13 0.33
CA PHE A 59 2.95 -11.10 -0.04
C PHE A 59 2.76 -10.90 -1.53
N ASN A 60 2.03 -11.81 -2.17
CA ASN A 60 1.57 -11.66 -3.54
C ASN A 60 0.11 -11.19 -3.54
N TYR A 61 -0.16 -10.08 -4.21
CA TYR A 61 -1.52 -9.60 -4.43
C TYR A 61 -2.01 -10.10 -5.79
N ASP A 62 -2.88 -11.12 -5.80
CA ASP A 62 -3.78 -11.35 -6.94
C ASP A 62 -4.88 -10.29 -6.89
N ILE A 63 -4.76 -9.25 -7.73
CA ILE A 63 -5.70 -8.12 -7.82
C ILE A 63 -6.66 -8.32 -8.99
#